data_AF-A0A849B6Q3-F1
#
_entry.id   AF-A0A849B6Q3-F1
#
_cell.length_a   1.000
_cell.length_b   1.000
_cell.length_c   1.000
_cell.angle_alpha   90.00
_cell.angle_beta   90.00
_cell.angle_gamma   90.00
#
_symmetry.space_group_name_H-M   'P 1'
#
loop_
_entity.id
_entity.type
_entity.pdbx_description
1 polymer ?
#
loop_
_entity_poly.entity_id
_entity_poly.type
_entity_poly.pdbx_seq_one_letter_code
_entity_poly.pdbx_strand_id
1 'polypeptide(L)'
;MPAADENAAIARGIAGDPDAVELTTEQIKRMRPAREALAEVLGERNVEALIKRRGRPALPAAERKVSQTLRLDPDVLQAFKATGDGWQTRINDALRAYAKSYRMLPRGC
;
A
#
# COMPACT_ATOMS: atom_id res chain seq x y z
N MET A 1 28.21 1.38 4.91
CA MET A 1 28.42 2.84 4.88
C MET A 1 28.98 3.18 3.51
N PRO A 2 28.48 4.24 2.83
CA PRO A 2 28.97 4.64 1.51
C PRO A 2 30.49 4.88 1.51
N ALA A 3 31.11 4.63 0.36
CA ALA A 3 32.56 4.78 0.19
C ALA A 3 32.96 6.27 0.12
N ALA A 4 34.24 6.58 0.34
CA ALA A 4 34.70 7.96 0.48
C ALA A 4 34.55 8.79 -0.82
N ASP A 5 34.70 8.15 -1.97
CA ASP A 5 34.48 8.70 -3.30
C ASP A 5 32.99 9.03 -3.56
N GLU A 6 32.10 8.17 -3.10
CA GLU A 6 30.65 8.37 -3.17
C GLU A 6 30.21 9.55 -2.29
N ASN A 7 30.73 9.65 -1.06
CA ASN A 7 30.48 10.80 -0.18
C ASN A 7 30.95 12.13 -0.80
N ALA A 8 32.10 12.12 -1.49
CA ALA A 8 32.60 13.31 -2.16
C ALA A 8 31.73 13.71 -3.37
N ALA A 9 31.14 12.76 -4.08
CA ALA A 9 30.20 13.03 -5.16
C ALA A 9 28.90 13.65 -4.63
N ILE A 10 28.37 13.14 -3.51
CA ILE A 10 27.18 13.70 -2.84
C ILE A 10 27.43 15.14 -2.39
N ALA A 11 28.58 15.41 -1.74
CA ALA A 11 28.93 16.76 -1.26
C ALA A 11 29.03 17.79 -2.40
N ARG A 12 29.56 17.40 -3.57
CA ARG A 12 29.59 18.27 -4.75
C ARG A 12 28.18 18.59 -5.27
N GLY A 13 27.27 17.62 -5.23
CA GLY A 13 25.87 17.82 -5.60
C GLY A 13 25.17 18.82 -4.69
N ILE A 14 25.35 18.68 -3.37
CA ILE A 14 24.80 19.62 -2.38
C ILE A 14 25.34 21.03 -2.59
N ALA A 15 26.66 21.19 -2.76
CA ALA A 15 27.28 22.50 -2.95
C ALA A 15 26.86 23.20 -4.26
N GLY A 16 26.39 22.45 -5.25
CA GLY A 16 25.93 22.98 -6.54
C GLY A 16 24.45 23.39 -6.56
N ASP A 17 23.67 23.04 -5.54
CA ASP A 17 22.24 23.35 -5.45
C ASP A 17 21.98 24.42 -4.39
N PRO A 18 21.57 25.64 -4.78
CA PRO A 18 21.32 26.72 -3.81
C PRO A 18 20.13 26.45 -2.88
N ASP A 19 19.22 25.53 -3.23
CA ASP A 19 18.07 25.16 -2.39
C ASP A 19 18.40 23.97 -1.46
N ALA A 20 19.54 23.32 -1.65
CA ALA A 20 20.00 22.24 -0.79
C ALA A 20 20.61 22.79 0.51
N VAL A 21 19.80 22.83 1.57
CA VAL A 21 20.24 23.23 2.92
C VAL A 21 20.63 21.99 3.74
N GLU A 22 21.88 21.92 4.17
CA GLU A 22 22.32 20.88 5.10
C GLU A 22 21.74 21.11 6.51
N LEU A 23 21.13 20.08 7.07
CA LEU A 23 20.63 20.10 8.44
C LEU A 23 21.79 19.90 9.41
N THR A 24 22.08 20.93 10.20
CA THR A 24 23.05 20.85 11.29
C THR A 24 22.55 19.91 12.39
N THR A 25 23.49 19.34 13.15
CA THR A 25 23.16 18.48 14.30
C THR A 25 22.26 19.18 15.31
N GLU A 26 22.44 20.50 15.52
CA GLU A 26 21.60 21.28 16.42
C GLU A 26 20.19 21.50 15.88
N GLN A 27 20.02 21.65 14.56
CA GLN A 27 18.68 21.68 13.94
C GLN A 27 17.96 20.35 14.10
N ILE A 28 18.67 19.23 13.89
CA ILE A 28 18.10 17.88 14.05
C ILE A 28 17.61 17.68 15.49
N LYS A 29 18.41 18.08 16.49
CA LYS A 29 18.02 17.96 17.91
C LYS A 29 16.77 18.76 18.28
N ARG A 30 16.46 19.82 17.54
CA ARG A 30 15.29 20.69 17.78
C ARG A 30 14.03 20.23 17.03
N MET A 31 14.13 19.27 16.12
CA MET A 31 12.98 18.76 15.39
C MET A 31 12.02 18.03 16.34
N ARG A 32 10.72 18.28 16.15
CA ARG A 32 9.63 17.67 16.92
C ARG A 32 8.79 16.76 16.03
N PRO A 33 8.09 15.77 16.59
CA PRO A 33 7.15 14.95 15.84
C PRO A 33 6.12 15.80 15.09
N ALA A 34 5.82 15.44 13.85
CA ALA A 34 4.91 16.21 13.00
C ALA A 34 3.52 16.40 13.63
N ARG A 35 3.03 15.40 14.39
CA ARG A 35 1.76 15.53 15.13
C ARG A 35 1.79 16.72 16.09
N GLU A 36 2.86 16.87 16.86
CA GLU A 36 2.99 17.94 17.86
C GLU A 36 3.16 19.30 17.20
N ALA A 37 4.05 19.39 16.19
CA ALA A 37 4.29 20.64 15.47
C ALA A 37 3.03 21.12 14.72
N LEU A 38 2.29 20.19 14.10
CA LEU A 38 1.05 20.53 13.38
C LEU A 38 -0.11 20.82 14.33
N ALA A 39 -0.15 20.23 15.53
CA ALA A 39 -1.22 20.48 16.50
C ALA A 39 -1.17 21.92 17.01
N GLU A 40 0.03 22.47 17.16
CA GLU A 40 0.25 23.85 17.55
C GLU A 40 -0.23 24.85 16.48
N VAL A 41 -0.05 24.53 15.19
CA VAL A 41 -0.42 25.42 14.07
C VAL A 41 -1.88 25.27 13.65
N LEU A 42 -2.39 24.03 13.63
CA LEU A 42 -3.69 23.70 13.03
C LEU A 42 -4.75 23.30 14.06
N GLY A 43 -4.36 23.05 15.32
CA GLY A 43 -5.22 22.51 16.37
C GLY A 43 -5.43 20.99 16.26
N GLU A 44 -5.61 20.33 17.41
CA GLU A 44 -5.71 18.87 17.56
C GLU A 44 -6.72 18.20 16.61
N ARG A 45 -7.89 18.82 16.40
CA ARG A 45 -8.94 18.26 15.53
C ARG A 45 -8.53 18.18 14.06
N ASN A 46 -7.78 19.16 13.57
CA ASN A 46 -7.38 19.23 12.16
C ASN A 46 -6.19 18.31 11.87
N VAL A 47 -5.31 18.12 12.86
CA VAL A 47 -4.21 17.15 12.79
C VAL A 47 -4.73 15.73 12.65
N GLU A 48 -5.75 15.35 13.43
CA GLU A 48 -6.31 14.00 13.36
C GLU A 48 -6.93 13.71 11.98
N ALA A 49 -7.61 14.69 11.39
CA ALA A 49 -8.16 14.56 10.04
C ALA A 49 -7.08 14.45 8.95
N LEU A 50 -5.94 15.14 9.11
CA LEU A 50 -4.84 15.15 8.15
C LEU A 50 -3.95 13.90 8.26
N ILE A 51 -3.77 13.36 9.47
CA ILE A 51 -2.97 12.15 9.74
C ILE A 51 -3.77 10.87 9.41
N LYS A 52 -5.11 10.91 9.43
CA LYS A 52 -5.93 9.75 9.07
C LYS A 52 -5.61 9.32 7.63
N ARG A 53 -5.18 8.05 7.50
CA ARG A 53 -4.73 7.42 6.24
C ARG A 53 -5.61 7.82 5.05
N ARG A 54 -5.04 8.58 4.12
CA ARG A 54 -5.60 8.75 2.77
C ARG A 54 -5.48 7.43 2.01
N GLY A 55 -6.61 6.95 1.48
CA GLY A 55 -6.73 5.75 0.66
C GLY A 55 -8.19 5.43 0.33
N ARG A 56 -8.44 4.56 -0.65
CA ARG A 56 -9.81 4.03 -0.90
C ARG A 56 -10.35 3.43 0.40
N PRO A 57 -11.59 3.75 0.81
CA PRO A 57 -12.20 3.15 1.99
C PRO A 57 -12.05 1.63 1.98
N ALA A 58 -11.71 1.06 3.13
CA ALA A 58 -11.64 -0.40 3.25
C ALA A 58 -13.02 -0.98 2.93
N LEU A 59 -13.06 -1.98 2.05
CA LEU A 59 -14.30 -2.71 1.78
C LEU A 59 -14.84 -3.33 3.07
N PRO A 60 -16.18 -3.40 3.24
CA PRO A 60 -16.82 -4.15 4.31
C PRO A 60 -16.23 -5.55 4.42
N ALA A 61 -16.14 -6.09 5.65
CA ALA A 61 -15.52 -7.39 5.88
C ALA A 61 -16.15 -8.51 5.04
N ALA A 62 -17.47 -8.45 4.82
CA ALA A 62 -18.23 -9.41 4.00
C ALA A 62 -17.87 -9.38 2.50
N GLU A 63 -17.34 -8.26 2.00
CA GLU A 63 -16.99 -8.08 0.58
C GLU A 63 -15.49 -8.26 0.32
N ARG A 64 -14.69 -8.40 1.39
CA ARG A 64 -13.25 -8.53 1.27
C ARG A 64 -12.88 -9.93 0.76
N LYS A 65 -12.18 -9.97 -0.37
CA LYS A 65 -11.56 -11.20 -0.86
C LYS A 65 -10.50 -11.66 0.14
N VAL A 66 -10.53 -12.94 0.51
CA VAL A 66 -9.51 -13.56 1.36
C VAL A 66 -8.46 -14.19 0.45
N SER A 67 -7.19 -13.83 0.64
CA SER A 67 -6.08 -14.45 -0.09
C SER A 67 -5.85 -15.86 0.46
N GLN A 68 -5.93 -16.87 -0.40
CA GLN A 68 -5.70 -18.27 -0.04
C GLN A 68 -4.73 -18.92 -1.02
N THR A 69 -3.87 -19.82 -0.51
CA THR A 69 -2.98 -20.63 -1.34
C THR A 69 -3.71 -21.91 -1.75
N LEU A 70 -3.96 -22.08 -3.05
CA LEU A 70 -4.62 -23.25 -3.64
C LEU A 70 -3.72 -23.89 -4.70
N ARG A 71 -3.63 -25.21 -4.70
CA ARG A 71 -2.99 -25.98 -5.79
C ARG A 71 -4.06 -26.31 -6.83
N LEU A 72 -3.76 -26.02 -8.09
CA LEU A 72 -4.61 -26.31 -9.24
C LEU A 72 -3.81 -27.13 -10.23
N ASP A 73 -4.49 -27.99 -10.99
CA ASP A 73 -3.85 -28.71 -12.08
C ASP A 73 -3.32 -27.72 -13.14
N PRO A 74 -2.15 -28.01 -13.77
CA PRO A 74 -1.52 -27.07 -14.67
C PRO A 74 -2.34 -26.70 -15.90
N ASP A 75 -3.15 -27.63 -16.40
CA ASP A 75 -4.04 -27.45 -17.55
C ASP A 75 -5.21 -26.51 -17.23
N VAL A 76 -5.83 -26.67 -16.06
CA VAL A 76 -6.89 -25.79 -15.55
C VAL A 76 -6.35 -24.37 -15.39
N LEU A 77 -5.19 -24.22 -14.76
CA LEU A 77 -4.57 -22.90 -14.57
C LEU A 77 -4.25 -22.24 -15.92
N GLN A 78 -3.73 -23.00 -16.88
CA GLN A 78 -3.43 -22.49 -18.22
C GLN A 78 -4.69 -22.09 -18.98
N ALA A 79 -5.76 -22.90 -18.92
CA ALA A 79 -7.04 -22.60 -19.57
C ALA A 79 -7.61 -21.25 -19.08
N PHE A 80 -7.59 -21.00 -17.77
CA PHE A 80 -8.02 -19.70 -17.24
C PHE A 80 -7.04 -18.59 -17.62
N LYS A 81 -5.73 -18.76 -17.49
CA LYS A 81 -4.75 -17.70 -17.86
C LYS A 81 -4.83 -17.31 -19.33
N ALA A 82 -5.13 -18.24 -20.23
CA ALA A 82 -5.30 -17.98 -21.66
C ALA A 82 -6.46 -17.02 -21.98
N THR A 83 -7.40 -16.86 -21.04
CA THR A 83 -8.51 -15.88 -21.18
C THR A 83 -8.07 -14.42 -20.94
N GLY A 84 -6.79 -14.19 -20.62
CA GLY A 84 -6.22 -12.85 -20.45
C GLY A 84 -6.60 -12.17 -19.13
N ASP A 85 -6.56 -10.83 -19.13
CA ASP A 85 -6.84 -10.01 -17.95
C ASP A 85 -8.16 -10.40 -17.29
N GLY A 86 -8.18 -10.44 -15.96
CA GLY A 86 -9.35 -10.85 -15.20
C GLY A 86 -9.55 -12.36 -15.05
N TRP A 87 -8.58 -13.20 -15.45
CA TRP A 87 -8.69 -14.66 -15.30
C TRP A 87 -8.92 -15.10 -13.85
N GLN A 88 -8.38 -14.37 -12.87
CA GLN A 88 -8.62 -14.60 -11.44
C GLN A 88 -10.08 -14.33 -11.04
N THR A 89 -10.73 -13.35 -11.67
CA THR A 89 -12.16 -13.10 -11.46
C THR A 89 -12.98 -14.23 -12.07
N ARG A 90 -12.64 -14.67 -13.30
CA ARG A 90 -13.33 -15.77 -13.98
C ARG A 90 -13.26 -17.09 -13.19
N ILE A 91 -12.09 -17.46 -12.67
CA ILE A 91 -11.96 -18.67 -11.85
C ILE A 91 -12.74 -18.56 -10.54
N ASN A 92 -12.76 -17.38 -9.90
CA ASN A 92 -13.58 -17.14 -8.72
C ASN A 92 -15.09 -17.29 -9.04
N ASP A 93 -15.54 -16.78 -10.18
CA ASP A 93 -16.94 -16.87 -10.59
C ASP A 93 -17.34 -18.32 -10.91
N ALA A 94 -16.45 -19.09 -11.53
CA ALA A 94 -16.63 -20.52 -11.75
C ALA A 94 -16.76 -21.28 -10.42
N LEU A 95 -15.86 -21.01 -9.46
CA LEU A 95 -15.93 -21.61 -8.12
C LEU A 95 -17.22 -21.23 -7.39
N ARG A 96 -17.67 -19.97 -7.51
CA ARG A 96 -18.93 -19.50 -6.93
C ARG A 96 -20.14 -20.17 -7.58
N ALA A 97 -20.14 -20.33 -8.90
CA ALA A 97 -21.20 -21.00 -9.63
C ALA A 97 -21.30 -22.47 -9.21
N TYR A 98 -20.17 -23.18 -9.14
CA TYR A 98 -20.10 -24.54 -8.59
C TYR A 98 -20.68 -24.59 -7.18
N ALA A 99 -20.19 -23.75 -6.27
CA ALA A 99 -20.66 -23.72 -4.90
C ALA A 99 -22.17 -23.44 -4.77
N LYS A 100 -22.76 -22.60 -5.64
CA LYS A 100 -24.22 -22.39 -5.71
C LYS A 100 -24.96 -23.64 -6.17
N SER A 101 -24.50 -24.28 -7.26
CA SER A 101 -25.12 -25.48 -7.82
C SER A 101 -25.20 -26.63 -6.82
N TYR A 102 -24.18 -26.75 -5.96
CA TYR A 102 -24.11 -27.76 -4.89
C TYR A 102 -24.62 -27.26 -3.53
N ARG A 103 -25.30 -26.10 -3.47
CA ARG A 103 -25.86 -25.50 -2.23
C ARG A 103 -24.83 -25.34 -1.11
N MET A 104 -23.56 -25.14 -1.45
CA MET A 104 -22.48 -24.87 -0.51
C MET A 104 -22.49 -23.42 -0.03
N LEU A 105 -23.08 -22.52 -0.82
CA LEU A 105 -23.34 -21.14 -0.42
C LEU A 105 -24.80 -21.01 0.06
N PRO A 106 -25.06 -20.17 1.08
CA PRO A 106 -26.43 -19.86 1.49
C PRO A 106 -27.21 -19.32 0.29
N ARG A 107 -28.47 -19.73 0.17
CA ARG A 107 -29.39 -19.08 -0.77
C ARG A 107 -29.54 -17.65 -0.28
N GLY A 108 -29.16 -16.69 -1.12
CA GLY A 108 -29.32 -15.28 -0.78
C GLY A 108 -30.76 -15.00 -0.39
N CYS A 109 -30.94 -14.24 0.70
CA CYS A 109 -32.19 -13.58 1.05
C CYS A 109 -32.52 -12.54 -0.02
#